data_AF-A0A382AHH3-F1
#
_entry.id   AF-A0A382AHH3-F1
#
_cell.length_a   1.000
_cell.length_b   1.000
_cell.length_c   1.000
_cell.angle_alpha   90.00
_cell.angle_beta   90.00
_cell.angle_gamma   90.00
#
_symmetry.space_group_name_H-M   'P 1'
#
loop_
_entity.id
_entity.type
_entity.pdbx_description
1 polymer ?
#
loop_
_entity_poly.entity_id
_entity_poly.type
_entity_poly.pdbx_seq_one_letter_code
_entity_poly.pdbx_strand_id
1 'polypeptide(L)'
;MRGNMAPVGIVGLGAYVPPDVMTNDDWAEIVDTSDEWITAKTGIKERRIAAEDVCTSDLAVIACKQAMDEAGIGPGDVDMLILATSSPDVPLSSTAGITQHKLGCTKAAAFDINAVCAGWVQALDVGARFAGTPGYDNVLVVGAEVYSRILN
;
A
#
# COMPACT_ATOMS: atom_id res chain seq x y z
N MET A 1 -17.57 20.09 -23.19
CA MET A 1 -16.19 20.40 -23.64
C MET A 1 -15.28 19.36 -23.02
N ARG A 2 -14.59 18.51 -23.80
CA ARG A 2 -13.54 17.65 -23.25
C ARG A 2 -12.30 18.54 -23.12
N GLY A 3 -12.05 19.05 -21.91
CA GLY A 3 -10.82 19.78 -21.62
C GLY A 3 -9.63 18.87 -21.92
N ASN A 4 -8.57 19.42 -22.51
CA ASN A 4 -7.34 18.69 -22.75
C ASN A 4 -6.75 18.33 -21.38
N MET A 5 -6.86 17.07 -20.95
CA MET A 5 -6.22 16.61 -19.70
C MET A 5 -4.71 16.78 -19.85
N ALA A 6 -4.07 17.31 -18.82
CA ALA A 6 -2.62 17.32 -18.77
C ALA A 6 -2.11 15.86 -18.83
N PRO A 7 -1.02 15.58 -19.56
CA PRO A 7 -0.39 14.28 -19.50
C PRO A 7 0.09 14.00 -18.07
N VAL A 8 -0.20 12.81 -17.57
CA VAL A 8 0.19 12.36 -16.22
C VAL A 8 1.16 11.19 -16.32
N GLY A 9 1.95 10.98 -15.28
CA GLY A 9 2.90 9.89 -15.19
C GLY A 9 3.27 9.58 -13.74
N ILE A 10 3.93 8.44 -13.54
CA ILE A 10 4.51 8.07 -12.25
C ILE A 10 5.81 8.86 -12.08
N VAL A 11 5.88 9.71 -11.07
CA VAL A 11 7.02 10.59 -10.78
C VAL A 11 7.89 10.10 -9.62
N GLY A 12 7.44 9.08 -8.89
CA GLY A 12 8.18 8.42 -7.82
C GLY A 12 7.51 7.11 -7.40
N LEU A 13 8.31 6.20 -6.86
CA LEU A 13 7.93 4.86 -6.42
C LEU A 13 8.57 4.56 -5.06
N GLY A 14 7.91 3.69 -4.30
CA GLY A 14 8.39 3.28 -2.99
C GLY A 14 7.86 1.90 -2.67
N ALA A 15 8.65 1.12 -1.95
CA ALA A 15 8.31 -0.24 -1.58
C ALA A 15 8.94 -0.58 -0.23
N TYR A 16 8.12 -1.12 0.65
CA TYR A 16 8.56 -1.55 1.96
C TYR A 16 7.95 -2.90 2.31
N VAL A 17 8.79 -3.75 2.90
CA VAL A 17 8.38 -5.01 3.53
C VAL A 17 8.93 -5.02 4.95
N PRO A 18 8.22 -5.59 5.93
CA PRO A 18 8.73 -5.69 7.29
C PRO A 18 10.01 -6.55 7.35
N PRO A 19 10.86 -6.33 8.36
CA PRO A 19 12.18 -6.96 8.43
C PRO A 19 12.12 -8.45 8.80
N ASP A 20 11.10 -8.88 9.53
CA ASP A 20 11.05 -10.25 10.06
C ASP A 20 10.81 -11.25 8.94
N VAL A 21 11.70 -12.25 8.88
CA VAL A 21 11.67 -13.33 7.89
C VAL A 21 11.02 -14.54 8.53
N MET A 22 10.07 -15.13 7.80
CA MET A 22 9.50 -16.43 8.14
C MET A 22 9.79 -17.39 7.00
N THR A 23 10.61 -18.38 7.30
CA THR A 23 10.99 -19.45 6.36
C THR A 23 9.85 -20.45 6.19
N ASN A 24 9.99 -21.34 5.22
CA ASN A 24 9.07 -22.46 5.08
C ASN A 24 9.14 -23.45 6.27
N ASP A 25 10.30 -23.59 6.91
CA ASP A 25 10.45 -24.45 8.08
C ASP A 25 9.70 -23.85 9.28
N ASP A 26 9.84 -22.53 9.52
CA ASP A 26 9.07 -21.82 10.54
C ASP A 26 7.55 -21.97 10.29
N TRP A 27 7.13 -21.93 9.03
CA TRP A 27 5.72 -22.10 8.65
C TRP A 27 5.21 -23.53 8.88
N ALA A 28 6.07 -24.54 8.66
CA ALA A 28 5.75 -25.94 8.88
C ALA A 28 5.58 -26.30 10.37
N GLU A 29 6.06 -25.46 11.29
CA GLU A 29 5.77 -25.60 12.73
C GLU A 29 4.32 -25.23 13.08
N ILE A 30 3.63 -24.49 12.21
CA ILE A 30 2.28 -23.95 12.45
C ILE A 30 1.22 -24.70 11.63
N VAL A 31 1.59 -25.19 10.44
CA VAL A 31 0.69 -25.85 9.48
C VAL A 31 1.29 -27.18 9.02
N ASP A 32 0.47 -28.21 8.83
CA ASP A 32 0.91 -29.51 8.29
C ASP A 32 1.36 -29.38 6.82
N THR A 33 2.65 -29.08 6.64
CA THR A 33 3.29 -28.84 5.33
C THR A 33 4.80 -29.04 5.40
N SER A 34 5.52 -28.77 4.31
CA SER A 34 6.99 -28.85 4.24
C SER A 34 7.56 -27.84 3.23
N ASP A 35 8.85 -27.50 3.37
CA ASP A 35 9.56 -26.68 2.37
C ASP A 35 9.46 -27.28 0.96
N GLU A 36 9.62 -28.60 0.83
CA GLU A 36 9.50 -29.29 -0.45
C GLU A 36 8.12 -29.07 -1.09
N TRP A 37 7.05 -29.24 -0.31
CA TRP A 37 5.69 -29.08 -0.80
C TRP A 37 5.38 -27.61 -1.18
N ILE A 38 5.73 -26.66 -0.32
CA ILE A 38 5.48 -25.22 -0.55
C ILE A 38 6.24 -24.75 -1.79
N THR A 39 7.52 -25.11 -1.88
CA THR A 39 8.38 -24.72 -3.00
C THR A 39 7.88 -25.31 -4.30
N ALA A 40 7.52 -26.60 -4.32
CA ALA A 40 7.04 -27.26 -5.53
C ALA A 40 5.71 -26.67 -6.04
N LYS A 41 4.86 -26.18 -5.14
CA LYS A 41 3.53 -25.63 -5.49
C LYS A 41 3.53 -24.15 -5.80
N THR A 42 4.35 -23.36 -5.10
CA THR A 42 4.27 -21.89 -5.13
C THR A 42 5.58 -21.21 -5.49
N GLY A 43 6.71 -21.92 -5.39
CA GLY A 43 8.05 -21.34 -5.53
C GLY A 43 8.52 -20.49 -4.34
N ILE A 44 7.69 -20.34 -3.29
CA ILE A 44 8.01 -19.53 -2.11
C ILE A 44 9.01 -20.27 -1.23
N LYS A 45 10.04 -19.55 -0.75
CA LYS A 45 11.05 -20.03 0.21
C LYS A 45 10.98 -19.36 1.57
N GLU A 46 10.64 -18.09 1.57
CA GLU A 46 10.43 -17.27 2.75
C GLU A 46 9.36 -16.23 2.45
N ARG A 47 8.81 -15.65 3.52
CA ARG A 47 7.96 -14.45 3.45
C ARG A 47 8.38 -13.45 4.52
N ARG A 48 7.86 -12.23 4.41
CA ARG A 48 8.00 -11.20 5.44
C ARG A 48 6.74 -11.11 6.28
N ILE A 49 6.91 -11.05 7.60
CA ILE A 49 5.83 -10.98 8.58
C ILE A 49 5.97 -9.66 9.34
N ALA A 50 4.85 -8.97 9.55
CA ALA A 50 4.85 -7.78 10.38
C ALA A 50 4.77 -8.16 11.87
N ALA A 51 5.45 -7.41 12.73
CA ALA A 51 5.31 -7.54 14.17
C ALA A 51 3.86 -7.23 14.64
N GLU A 52 3.52 -7.69 15.85
CA GLU A 52 2.16 -7.55 16.41
C GLU A 52 1.70 -6.10 16.55
N ASP A 53 2.61 -5.15 16.68
CA ASP A 53 2.33 -3.72 16.83
C ASP A 53 2.36 -2.94 15.50
N VAL A 54 2.78 -3.56 14.39
CA VAL A 54 2.91 -2.92 13.07
C VAL A 54 1.64 -3.05 12.23
N CYS A 55 0.89 -1.96 12.07
CA CYS A 55 -0.33 -1.93 11.26
C CYS A 55 -0.05 -1.72 9.77
N THR A 56 -1.08 -1.94 8.94
CA THR A 56 -1.02 -1.72 7.49
C THR A 56 -0.64 -0.29 7.13
N SER A 57 -1.15 0.70 7.86
CA SER A 57 -0.76 2.09 7.67
C SER A 57 0.71 2.37 8.00
N ASP A 58 1.34 1.62 8.93
CA ASP A 58 2.76 1.79 9.24
C ASP A 58 3.64 1.38 8.07
N LEU A 59 3.31 0.26 7.42
CA LEU A 59 3.97 -0.18 6.19
C LEU A 59 3.74 0.83 5.05
N ALA A 60 2.50 1.30 4.91
CA ALA A 60 2.13 2.28 3.89
C ALA A 60 2.90 3.59 4.04
N VAL A 61 3.04 4.11 5.27
CA VAL A 61 3.78 5.35 5.55
C VAL A 61 5.22 5.27 5.05
N ILE A 62 5.90 4.13 5.25
CA ILE A 62 7.31 3.99 4.83
C ILE A 62 7.41 3.94 3.31
N ALA A 63 6.57 3.15 2.64
CA ALA A 63 6.53 3.09 1.17
C ALA A 63 6.15 4.45 0.56
N CYS A 64 5.17 5.15 1.13
CA CYS A 64 4.75 6.49 0.71
C CYS A 64 5.87 7.52 0.86
N LYS A 65 6.61 7.52 1.97
CA LYS A 65 7.76 8.43 2.16
C LYS A 65 8.81 8.21 1.09
N GLN A 66 9.17 6.97 0.78
CA GLN A 66 10.12 6.66 -0.30
C GLN A 66 9.65 7.18 -1.66
N ALA A 67 8.36 6.99 -1.99
CA ALA A 67 7.79 7.49 -3.24
C ALA A 67 7.77 9.01 -3.32
N MET A 68 7.46 9.69 -2.21
CA MET A 68 7.50 11.16 -2.10
C MET A 68 8.93 11.70 -2.20
N ASP A 69 9.89 11.03 -1.55
CA ASP A 69 11.30 11.38 -1.59
C ASP A 69 11.87 11.22 -3.01
N GLU A 70 11.54 10.13 -3.73
CA GLU A 70 11.94 9.93 -5.13
C GLU A 70 11.33 10.99 -6.05
N ALA A 71 10.07 11.37 -5.82
CA ALA A 71 9.38 12.42 -6.56
C ALA A 71 9.85 13.85 -6.19
N GLY A 72 10.59 14.01 -5.09
CA GLY A 72 11.04 15.32 -4.61
C GLY A 72 9.91 16.21 -4.08
N ILE A 73 8.83 15.61 -3.55
CA ILE A 73 7.65 16.33 -3.03
C ILE A 73 7.48 16.16 -1.52
N GLY A 74 6.89 17.15 -0.87
CA GLY A 74 6.58 17.12 0.56
C GLY A 74 5.11 16.75 0.85
N PRO A 75 4.76 16.55 2.13
CA PRO A 75 3.38 16.24 2.52
C PRO A 75 2.35 17.30 2.11
N GLY A 76 2.79 18.57 2.01
CA GLY A 76 1.94 19.69 1.62
C GLY A 76 1.59 19.73 0.14
N ASP A 77 2.27 18.92 -0.68
CA ASP A 77 2.09 18.84 -2.14
C ASP A 77 1.15 17.69 -2.54
N VAL A 78 0.79 16.79 -1.61
CA VAL A 78 -0.11 15.66 -1.86
C VAL A 78 -1.56 16.13 -1.78
N ASP A 79 -2.32 15.96 -2.87
CA ASP A 79 -3.72 16.37 -2.97
C ASP A 79 -4.70 15.22 -2.72
N MET A 80 -4.25 13.98 -2.94
CA MET A 80 -5.06 12.78 -2.73
C MET A 80 -4.19 11.59 -2.34
N LEU A 81 -4.68 10.77 -1.41
CA LEU A 81 -4.09 9.48 -1.03
C LEU A 81 -5.12 8.37 -1.21
N ILE A 82 -4.85 7.43 -2.11
CA ILE A 82 -5.68 6.24 -2.34
C ILE A 82 -4.92 5.03 -1.82
N LEU A 83 -5.50 4.34 -0.83
CA LEU A 83 -4.89 3.14 -0.26
C LEU A 83 -5.71 1.89 -0.63
N ALA A 84 -5.08 0.95 -1.32
CA ALA A 84 -5.66 -0.35 -1.59
C ALA A 84 -5.29 -1.35 -0.50
N THR A 85 -6.28 -1.88 0.22
CA THR A 85 -6.05 -2.87 1.28
C THR A 85 -7.27 -3.77 1.53
N SER A 86 -7.00 -4.98 1.98
CA SER A 86 -7.93 -6.00 2.47
C SER A 86 -7.73 -6.30 3.95
N SER A 87 -6.68 -5.74 4.55
CA SER A 87 -6.31 -5.87 5.96
C SER A 87 -6.18 -4.48 6.59
N PRO A 88 -7.28 -3.69 6.66
CA PRO A 88 -7.22 -2.33 7.18
C PRO A 88 -6.83 -2.32 8.66
N ASP A 89 -6.28 -1.20 9.12
CA ASP A 89 -5.89 -1.00 10.52
C ASP A 89 -7.05 -1.25 11.49
N VAL A 90 -8.24 -0.75 11.13
CA VAL A 90 -9.48 -0.91 11.88
C VAL A 90 -10.68 -1.07 10.93
N PRO A 91 -11.78 -1.72 11.33
CA PRO A 91 -12.86 -2.04 10.40
C PRO A 91 -13.68 -0.85 9.87
N LEU A 92 -13.76 0.24 10.64
CA LEU A 92 -14.67 1.36 10.37
C LEU A 92 -13.96 2.71 10.19
N SER A 93 -12.66 2.71 9.90
CA SER A 93 -11.92 3.93 9.57
C SER A 93 -11.00 3.68 8.38
N SER A 94 -10.78 4.73 7.59
CA SER A 94 -9.92 4.65 6.42
C SER A 94 -8.45 4.52 6.85
N THR A 95 -7.82 3.45 6.40
CA THR A 95 -6.38 3.23 6.54
C THR A 95 -5.60 4.29 5.76
N ALA A 96 -6.14 4.77 4.63
CA ALA A 96 -5.64 5.94 3.89
C ALA A 96 -5.67 7.20 4.77
N GLY A 97 -6.74 7.44 5.53
CA GLY A 97 -6.86 8.58 6.45
C GLY A 97 -5.84 8.51 7.60
N ILE A 98 -5.61 7.32 8.16
CA ILE A 98 -4.57 7.10 9.18
C ILE A 98 -3.18 7.35 8.58
N THR A 99 -2.92 6.82 7.38
CA THR A 99 -1.65 7.01 6.63
C THR A 99 -1.42 8.48 6.32
N GLN A 100 -2.44 9.19 5.83
CA GLN A 100 -2.43 10.62 5.57
C GLN A 100 -2.03 11.42 6.82
N HIS A 101 -2.66 11.11 7.96
CA HIS A 101 -2.34 11.76 9.23
C HIS A 101 -0.88 11.52 9.64
N LYS A 102 -0.41 10.27 9.56
CA LYS A 102 0.98 9.89 9.89
C LYS A 102 2.01 10.54 8.97
N LEU A 103 1.67 10.79 7.69
CA LEU A 103 2.53 11.48 6.72
C LEU A 103 2.51 13.01 6.88
N GLY A 104 1.51 13.57 7.55
CA GLY A 104 1.30 15.02 7.61
C GLY A 104 0.66 15.61 6.35
N CYS A 105 0.01 14.80 5.51
CA CYS A 105 -0.66 15.24 4.28
C CYS A 105 -2.03 15.86 4.59
N THR A 106 -2.09 16.89 5.43
CA THR A 106 -3.34 17.42 6.02
C THR A 106 -4.30 18.08 5.04
N LYS A 107 -3.87 18.33 3.80
CA LYS A 107 -4.69 18.92 2.73
C LYS A 107 -5.26 17.87 1.77
N ALA A 108 -4.73 16.65 1.79
CA ALA A 108 -5.13 15.63 0.85
C ALA A 108 -6.56 15.14 1.10
N ALA A 109 -7.25 14.71 0.05
CA ALA A 109 -8.33 13.73 0.22
C ALA A 109 -7.72 12.36 0.56
N ALA A 110 -8.43 11.50 1.30
CA ALA A 110 -7.97 10.14 1.56
C ALA A 110 -9.14 9.15 1.62
N PHE A 111 -8.98 8.01 0.95
CA PHE A 111 -9.95 6.91 1.00
C PHE A 111 -9.34 5.56 0.65
N ASP A 112 -10.01 4.51 1.10
CA ASP A 112 -9.59 3.12 0.88
C ASP A 112 -10.32 2.53 -0.36
N ILE A 113 -9.63 1.64 -1.07
CA ILE A 113 -10.23 0.75 -2.07
C ILE A 113 -9.99 -0.69 -1.61
N ASN A 114 -11.06 -1.49 -1.56
CA ASN A 114 -10.96 -2.92 -1.31
C ASN A 114 -11.31 -3.70 -2.59
N ALA A 115 -10.29 -4.27 -3.21
CA ALA A 115 -10.42 -5.18 -4.35
C ALA A 115 -9.31 -6.24 -4.38
N VAL A 116 -8.88 -6.68 -3.20
CA VAL A 116 -7.86 -7.73 -3.02
C VAL A 116 -6.62 -7.46 -3.88
N CYS A 117 -6.06 -8.47 -4.55
CA CYS A 117 -4.84 -8.37 -5.35
C CYS A 117 -4.96 -7.42 -6.55
N ALA A 118 -6.18 -7.09 -6.99
CA ALA A 118 -6.42 -6.12 -8.05
C ALA A 118 -6.52 -4.67 -7.52
N GLY A 119 -6.49 -4.47 -6.20
CA GLY A 119 -6.73 -3.18 -5.57
C GLY A 119 -5.77 -2.09 -6.01
N TRP A 120 -4.46 -2.37 -6.07
CA TRP A 120 -3.48 -1.33 -6.43
C TRP A 120 -3.64 -0.85 -7.88
N VAL A 121 -3.86 -1.76 -8.83
CA VAL A 121 -4.03 -1.37 -10.24
C VAL A 121 -5.34 -0.61 -10.47
N GLN A 122 -6.39 -0.92 -9.70
CA GLN A 122 -7.64 -0.15 -9.72
C GLN A 122 -7.46 1.23 -9.08
N ALA A 123 -6.76 1.30 -7.94
CA ALA A 123 -6.41 2.56 -7.31
C ALA A 123 -5.55 3.44 -8.21
N LEU A 124 -4.66 2.84 -9.00
CA LEU A 124 -3.85 3.54 -9.99
C LEU A 124 -4.71 4.11 -11.13
N ASP A 125 -5.65 3.35 -11.69
CA ASP A 125 -6.58 3.87 -12.72
C ASP A 125 -7.42 5.03 -12.19
N VAL A 126 -7.96 4.89 -10.96
CA VAL A 126 -8.72 5.95 -10.31
C VAL A 126 -7.83 7.19 -10.09
N GLY A 127 -6.64 7.01 -9.52
CA GLY A 127 -5.71 8.10 -9.24
C GLY A 127 -5.25 8.84 -10.51
N ALA A 128 -4.96 8.11 -11.58
CA ALA A 128 -4.58 8.68 -12.88
C ALA A 128 -5.68 9.53 -13.52
N ARG A 129 -6.95 9.29 -13.17
CA ARG A 129 -8.08 10.13 -13.62
C ARG A 129 -8.22 11.44 -12.84
N PHE A 130 -7.72 11.50 -11.61
CA PHE A 130 -7.68 12.72 -10.80
C PHE A 130 -6.41 13.53 -11.05
N ALA A 131 -5.27 12.87 -11.22
CA ALA A 131 -4.00 13.54 -11.49
C ALA A 131 -4.12 14.47 -12.72
N GLY A 132 -3.60 15.69 -12.61
CA GLY A 132 -3.65 16.70 -13.67
C GLY A 132 -5.03 17.33 -13.90
N THR A 133 -6.02 17.03 -13.05
CA THR A 133 -7.28 17.78 -13.00
C THR A 133 -7.15 18.98 -12.06
N PRO A 134 -7.94 20.06 -12.22
CA PRO A 134 -7.82 21.23 -11.36
C PRO A 134 -7.93 20.89 -9.87
N GLY A 135 -6.88 21.18 -9.11
CA GLY A 135 -6.78 20.91 -7.67
C GLY A 135 -6.20 19.54 -7.30
N TYR A 136 -5.71 18.76 -8.27
CA TYR A 136 -5.06 17.46 -8.03
C TYR A 136 -3.82 17.33 -8.92
N ASP A 137 -2.71 17.92 -8.46
CA ASP A 137 -1.42 17.84 -9.12
C ASP A 137 -0.69 16.55 -8.73
N ASN A 138 -0.70 16.19 -7.43
CA ASN A 138 -0.04 14.97 -6.94
C ASN A 138 -1.01 14.03 -6.23
N VAL A 139 -1.14 12.81 -6.77
CA VAL A 139 -1.96 11.73 -6.20
C VAL A 139 -1.06 10.60 -5.76
N LEU A 140 -1.11 10.26 -4.47
CA LEU A 140 -0.38 9.15 -3.88
C LEU A 140 -1.24 7.88 -3.91
N VAL A 141 -0.74 6.82 -4.55
CA VAL A 141 -1.43 5.53 -4.65
C VAL A 141 -0.57 4.46 -4.00
N VAL A 142 -1.10 3.78 -2.98
CA VAL A 142 -0.36 2.77 -2.21
C VAL A 142 -1.19 1.51 -2.04
N GLY A 143 -0.54 0.35 -2.21
CA GLY A 143 -1.09 -0.95 -1.86
C GLY A 143 -0.37 -1.42 -0.60
N ALA A 144 -1.12 -1.77 0.44
CA ALA A 144 -0.53 -2.18 1.72
C ALA A 144 -1.37 -3.26 2.37
N GLU A 145 -0.72 -4.29 2.91
CA GLU A 145 -1.38 -5.43 3.53
C GLU A 145 -0.55 -6.00 4.70
N VAL A 146 -1.25 -6.45 5.74
CA VAL A 146 -0.75 -7.32 6.81
C VAL A 146 -1.67 -8.55 6.88
N TYR A 147 -1.55 -9.44 5.89
CA TYR A 147 -2.40 -10.63 5.77
C TYR A 147 -2.29 -11.60 6.95
N SER A 148 -1.15 -11.65 7.63
CA SER A 148 -0.93 -12.51 8.80
C SER A 148 -1.92 -12.26 9.94
N ARG A 149 -2.64 -11.13 9.94
CA ARG A 149 -3.66 -10.80 10.95
C ARG A 149 -5.07 -11.25 10.60
N ILE A 150 -5.31 -11.60 9.33
CA ILE A 150 -6.65 -11.94 8.83
C ILE A 150 -6.74 -13.35 8.24
N LEU A 151 -5.61 -14.05 8.15
CA LEU A 151 -5.52 -15.45 7.73
C LEU A 151 -5.22 -16.31 8.97
N ASN A 152 -5.96 -17.41 9.12
CA ASN A 152 -5.79 -18.39 10.21
C ASN A 152 -4.79 -19.48 9.83
#